data_AF-A0A9Q1LT93-F1
#
_entry.id   AF-A0A9Q1LT93-F1
#
_cell.length_a   1.000
_cell.length_b   1.000
_cell.length_c   1.000
_cell.angle_alpha   90.00
_cell.angle_beta   90.00
_cell.angle_gamma   90.00
#
_symmetry.space_group_name_H-M   'P 1'
#
loop_
_entity.id
_entity.type
_entity.pdbx_description
1 polymer ?
#
loop_
_entity_poly.entity_id
_entity_poly.type
_entity_poly.pdbx_seq_one_letter_code
_entity_poly.pdbx_strand_id
1 'polypeptide(L)'
;MESDGVKTSVVKVKPIEATPESFKEFGQVIEASPDGQEFGPRDAHLDLTRGIPRFYIMQLKERSLGFSKITHHANVTQCLGSIGGNVWYLGVSKPSIVDPTDIKGADIVQSHCGHFYVPPAVDEVQAFRISGPKFIKLNHGTWHAGPLFADDKMDFYNLELNNTNAVDHTTHDFIKKNGLTDTAFWPLLVLLTTVNSSIIYPTLDNNTMPGGLLNRTQRNIAARTVFAAKLWFG
;
A
#
# COMPACT_ATOMS: atom_id res chain seq x y z
N MET A 1 -38.59 -17.98 0.21
CA MET A 1 -38.01 -16.65 0.44
C MET A 1 -36.52 -16.82 0.28
N GLU A 2 -36.08 -16.65 -0.97
CA GLU A 2 -34.67 -16.66 -1.33
C GLU A 2 -34.10 -15.33 -0.80
N SER A 3 -33.11 -15.40 0.09
CA SER A 3 -32.42 -14.20 0.55
C SER A 3 -31.70 -13.60 -0.65
N ASP A 4 -32.16 -12.44 -1.13
CA ASP A 4 -31.48 -11.66 -2.15
C ASP A 4 -30.03 -11.43 -1.70
N GLY A 5 -29.12 -12.23 -2.27
CA GLY A 5 -27.70 -12.15 -1.98
C GLY A 5 -27.23 -10.76 -2.36
N VAL A 6 -26.79 -9.99 -1.37
CA VAL A 6 -26.14 -8.70 -1.57
C VAL A 6 -25.01 -8.91 -2.58
N LYS A 7 -25.19 -8.36 -3.80
CA LYS A 7 -24.19 -8.42 -4.86
C LYS A 7 -22.97 -7.62 -4.42
N THR A 8 -21.94 -8.35 -4.00
CA THR A 8 -20.64 -7.80 -3.63
C THR A 8 -19.92 -7.25 -4.86
N SER A 9 -19.61 -5.94 -4.86
CA SER A 9 -18.74 -5.32 -5.86
C SER A 9 -17.38 -4.98 -5.22
N VAL A 10 -16.33 -5.50 -5.83
CA VAL A 10 -14.94 -5.22 -5.44
C VAL A 10 -14.38 -4.15 -6.35
N VAL A 11 -13.94 -3.03 -5.78
CA VAL A 11 -13.24 -1.98 -6.53
C VAL A 11 -11.76 -2.31 -6.54
N LYS A 12 -11.20 -2.43 -7.75
CA LYS A 12 -9.78 -2.70 -7.96
C LYS A 12 -9.06 -1.38 -8.22
N VAL A 13 -8.10 -1.05 -7.37
CA VAL A 13 -7.24 0.12 -7.53
C VAL A 13 -5.82 -0.37 -7.79
N LYS A 14 -5.12 0.23 -8.75
CA LYS A 14 -3.72 -0.12 -9.04
C LYS A 14 -2.79 0.76 -8.20
N PRO A 15 -1.90 0.18 -7.38
CA PRO A 15 -0.91 0.97 -6.65
C PRO A 15 0.04 1.72 -7.59
N ILE A 16 0.28 3.00 -7.28
CA ILE A 16 1.33 3.82 -7.87
C ILE A 16 2.46 4.03 -6.85
N GLU A 17 3.68 4.31 -7.30
CA GLU A 17 4.77 4.55 -6.35
C GLU A 17 4.56 5.87 -5.59
N ALA A 18 4.81 5.84 -4.29
CA ALA A 18 4.87 7.04 -3.46
C ALA A 18 6.15 7.82 -3.76
N THR A 19 5.96 8.99 -4.36
CA THR A 19 6.99 9.99 -4.64
C THR A 19 6.54 11.32 -4.04
N PRO A 20 7.45 12.29 -3.81
CA PRO A 20 7.05 13.63 -3.38
C PRO A 20 5.94 14.23 -4.25
N GLU A 21 6.00 14.03 -5.58
CA GLU A 21 5.03 14.57 -6.52
C GLU A 21 3.69 13.84 -6.50
N SER A 22 3.72 12.50 -6.47
CA SER A 22 2.50 11.68 -6.50
C SER A 22 1.74 11.71 -5.17
N PHE A 23 2.42 11.97 -4.05
CA PHE A 23 1.83 11.90 -2.70
C PHE A 23 1.49 13.27 -2.09
N LYS A 24 1.84 14.39 -2.75
CA LYS A 24 1.76 15.76 -2.19
C LYS A 24 0.39 16.19 -1.64
N GLU A 25 -0.71 15.65 -2.19
CA GLU A 25 -2.07 16.00 -1.73
C GLU A 25 -2.47 15.29 -0.44
N PHE A 26 -1.77 14.20 -0.10
CA PHE A 26 -2.03 13.35 1.07
C PHE A 26 -0.98 13.60 2.17
N GLY A 27 0.20 14.07 1.80
CA GLY A 27 1.30 14.15 2.74
C GLY A 27 2.65 14.39 2.10
N GLN A 28 3.69 13.85 2.74
CA GLN A 28 5.07 13.91 2.27
C GLN A 28 5.69 12.51 2.26
N VAL A 29 6.52 12.24 1.27
CA VAL A 29 7.39 11.05 1.22
C VAL A 29 8.79 11.50 1.60
N ILE A 30 9.35 10.88 2.63
CA ILE A 30 10.66 11.25 3.16
C ILE A 30 11.66 10.14 2.83
N GLU A 31 12.76 10.55 2.22
CA GLU A 31 13.84 9.70 1.75
C GLU A 31 15.14 10.05 2.49
N ALA A 32 16.13 9.16 2.41
CA ALA A 32 17.44 9.43 2.99
C ALA A 32 18.10 10.67 2.36
N SER A 33 18.67 11.52 3.21
CA SER A 33 19.47 12.69 2.84
C SER A 33 20.88 12.58 3.45
N PRO A 34 21.86 13.33 2.92
CA PRO A 34 23.18 13.42 3.54
C PRO A 34 23.10 13.96 4.98
N ASP A 35 23.99 13.48 5.84
CA ASP A 35 24.13 14.00 7.20
C ASP A 35 24.50 15.49 7.24
N GLY A 36 24.04 16.20 8.27
CA GLY A 36 24.27 17.63 8.44
C GLY A 36 23.44 18.55 7.54
N GLN A 37 22.50 18.02 6.74
CA GLN A 37 21.57 18.85 5.98
C GLN A 37 20.62 19.60 6.92
N GLU A 38 20.46 20.91 6.72
CA GLU A 38 19.48 21.73 7.45
C GLU A 38 18.04 21.37 7.08
N PHE A 39 17.13 21.61 8.03
CA PHE A 39 15.69 21.42 7.84
C PHE A 39 15.16 22.21 6.64
N GLY A 40 14.36 21.56 5.81
CA GLY A 40 13.76 22.18 4.64
C GLY A 40 12.59 21.39 4.05
N PRO A 41 12.18 21.73 2.80
CA PRO A 41 10.97 21.17 2.18
C PRO A 41 10.95 19.63 2.01
N ARG A 42 12.12 18.98 2.10
CA ARG A 42 12.28 17.53 1.97
C ARG A 42 12.12 16.78 3.31
N ASP A 43 12.02 17.50 4.42
CA ASP A 43 11.82 16.93 5.75
C ASP A 43 10.33 16.84 6.07
N ALA A 44 9.98 15.91 6.98
CA ALA A 44 8.62 15.80 7.50
C ALA A 44 8.27 17.07 8.27
N HIS A 45 7.25 17.79 7.82
CA HIS A 45 6.68 18.92 8.56
C HIS A 45 5.62 18.37 9.51
N LEU A 46 6.01 18.25 10.77
CA LEU A 46 5.22 17.63 11.83
C LEU A 46 4.37 18.67 12.55
N ASP A 47 3.10 18.36 12.76
CA ASP A 47 2.26 19.00 13.77
C ASP A 47 1.86 17.94 14.80
N LEU A 48 2.45 18.09 15.99
CA LEU A 48 2.24 17.25 17.17
C LEU A 48 1.77 18.11 18.36
N THR A 49 1.29 19.33 18.10
CA THR A 49 1.07 20.37 19.11
C THR A 49 -0.13 20.10 20.02
N ARG A 50 -1.02 19.17 19.63
CA ARG A 50 -2.31 18.91 20.28
C ARG A 50 -2.32 17.74 21.25
N GLY A 51 -1.14 17.30 21.71
CA GLY A 51 -1.05 16.22 22.69
C GLY A 51 0.39 15.82 23.00
N ILE A 52 0.55 14.61 23.54
CA ILE A 52 1.85 14.02 23.79
C ILE A 52 2.25 13.20 22.57
N PRO A 53 3.36 13.53 21.87
CA PRO A 53 3.87 12.70 20.80
C PRO A 53 4.19 11.29 21.30
N ARG A 54 3.83 10.30 20.49
CA ARG A 54 4.14 8.90 20.70
C ARG A 54 4.90 8.40 19.49
N PHE A 55 6.14 8.03 19.71
CA PHE A 55 6.97 7.35 18.71
C PHE A 55 7.24 5.93 19.17
N TYR A 56 6.83 4.93 18.39
CA TYR A 56 6.92 3.54 18.79
C TYR A 56 7.06 2.60 17.60
N ILE A 57 7.49 1.37 17.89
CA ILE A 57 7.51 0.28 16.92
C ILE A 57 6.17 -0.43 16.98
N MET A 58 5.45 -0.40 15.88
CA MET A 58 4.19 -1.11 15.68
C MET A 58 4.45 -2.40 14.92
N GLN A 59 4.34 -3.55 15.60
CA GLN A 59 4.34 -4.85 14.94
C GLN A 59 2.94 -5.18 14.41
N LEU A 60 2.83 -5.39 13.11
CA LEU A 60 1.60 -5.83 12.45
C LEU A 60 1.74 -7.28 11.98
N LYS A 61 0.63 -8.02 12.01
CA LYS A 61 0.54 -9.41 11.53
C LYS A 61 -0.67 -9.58 10.63
N GLU A 62 -0.60 -10.52 9.70
CA GLU A 62 -1.73 -11.03 8.92
C GLU A 62 -2.56 -9.92 8.23
N ARG A 63 -1.90 -9.04 7.48
CA ARG A 63 -2.57 -7.97 6.72
C ARG A 63 -2.99 -8.48 5.34
N SER A 64 -4.25 -8.27 4.97
CA SER A 64 -4.69 -8.43 3.59
C SER A 64 -4.27 -7.22 2.75
N LEU A 65 -4.07 -7.40 1.45
CA LEU A 65 -3.90 -6.29 0.49
C LEU A 65 -5.24 -5.67 0.08
N GLY A 66 -6.25 -5.78 0.94
CA GLY A 66 -7.57 -5.22 0.72
C GLY A 66 -8.12 -4.60 1.99
N PHE A 67 -9.00 -3.63 1.84
CA PHE A 67 -9.64 -2.94 2.94
C PHE A 67 -11.06 -2.53 2.56
N SER A 68 -11.91 -2.40 3.57
CA SER A 68 -13.25 -1.87 3.43
C SER A 68 -13.48 -0.64 4.32
N LYS A 69 -12.49 -0.30 5.13
CA LYS A 69 -12.51 0.84 6.05
C LYS A 69 -11.30 1.72 5.82
N ILE A 70 -11.51 3.02 5.93
CA ILE A 70 -10.46 4.04 5.85
C ILE A 70 -10.64 5.01 7.01
N THR A 71 -9.54 5.45 7.62
CA THR A 71 -9.57 6.27 8.84
C THR A 71 -8.78 7.56 8.63
N HIS A 72 -9.19 8.64 9.28
CA HIS A 72 -8.36 9.84 9.40
C HIS A 72 -8.24 10.32 10.85
N HIS A 73 -7.19 11.13 11.06
CA HIS A 73 -6.85 11.79 12.31
C HIS A 73 -6.82 13.31 12.09
N ALA A 74 -7.61 14.06 12.85
CA ALA A 74 -7.81 15.49 12.62
C ALA A 74 -6.80 16.37 13.38
N ASN A 75 -6.16 15.83 14.41
CA ASN A 75 -5.36 16.62 15.35
C ASN A 75 -3.85 16.41 15.22
N VAL A 76 -3.39 15.51 14.34
CA VAL A 76 -1.99 15.16 14.24
C VAL A 76 -1.57 14.84 12.82
N THR A 77 -0.33 15.16 12.49
CA THR A 77 0.36 14.55 11.35
C THR A 77 0.94 13.20 11.77
N GLN A 78 0.63 12.14 11.04
CA GLN A 78 1.14 10.81 11.37
C GLN A 78 2.30 10.41 10.46
N CYS A 79 3.37 9.82 11.00
CA CYS A 79 4.41 9.20 10.19
C CYS A 79 4.41 7.67 10.31
N LEU A 80 4.56 7.00 9.15
CA LEU A 80 4.62 5.54 9.03
C LEU A 80 5.81 5.15 8.13
N GLY A 81 6.63 4.20 8.58
CA GLY A 81 7.75 3.68 7.77
C GLY A 81 8.12 2.26 8.17
N SER A 82 8.41 1.40 7.20
CA SER A 82 8.87 0.04 7.48
C SER A 82 10.32 0.08 7.97
N ILE A 83 10.63 -0.63 9.06
CA ILE A 83 11.97 -0.55 9.68
C ILE A 83 13.06 -1.07 8.74
N GLY A 84 12.78 -2.14 7.99
CA GLY A 84 13.73 -2.75 7.05
C GLY A 84 13.69 -2.16 5.64
N GLY A 85 12.90 -1.11 5.38
CA GLY A 85 12.65 -0.61 4.02
C GLY A 85 11.90 -1.60 3.12
N ASN A 86 11.25 -2.61 3.72
CA ASN A 86 10.39 -3.57 3.04
C ASN A 86 9.25 -2.86 2.33
N VAL A 87 8.79 -3.44 1.23
CA VAL A 87 7.68 -2.90 0.44
C VAL A 87 6.36 -3.03 1.20
N TRP A 88 5.60 -1.95 1.23
CA TRP A 88 4.26 -1.92 1.82
C TRP A 88 3.35 -0.98 1.02
N TYR A 89 2.07 -0.99 1.36
CA TYR A 89 1.02 -0.30 0.63
C TYR A 89 0.10 0.49 1.55
N LEU A 90 -0.50 1.54 0.99
CA LEU A 90 -1.46 2.39 1.67
C LEU A 90 -2.59 2.74 0.70
N GLY A 91 -3.83 2.48 1.11
CA GLY A 91 -4.99 3.12 0.49
C GLY A 91 -5.17 4.51 1.09
N VAL A 92 -5.34 5.55 0.29
CA VAL A 92 -5.50 6.94 0.78
C VAL A 92 -6.62 7.68 0.07
N SER A 93 -7.19 8.68 0.73
CA SER A 93 -7.99 9.73 0.11
C SER A 93 -7.64 11.09 0.73
N LYS A 94 -7.95 12.17 0.00
CA LYS A 94 -7.55 13.54 0.37
C LYS A 94 -8.18 13.94 1.71
N PRO A 95 -7.53 14.80 2.51
CA PRO A 95 -8.17 15.42 3.65
C PRO A 95 -9.51 16.07 3.28
N SER A 96 -10.52 15.82 4.09
CA SER A 96 -11.88 16.34 3.85
C SER A 96 -12.49 16.98 5.10
N ILE A 97 -11.65 17.43 6.04
CA ILE A 97 -12.07 18.24 7.18
C ILE A 97 -12.46 19.63 6.68
N VAL A 98 -13.61 20.14 7.14
CA VAL A 98 -14.19 21.40 6.68
C VAL A 98 -14.71 22.21 7.85
N ASP A 99 -14.76 23.54 7.69
CA ASP A 99 -15.61 24.37 8.54
C ASP A 99 -17.03 24.37 7.95
N PRO A 100 -18.07 24.02 8.74
CA PRO A 100 -19.45 24.03 8.25
C PRO A 100 -19.94 25.42 7.79
N THR A 101 -19.25 26.52 8.14
CA THR A 101 -19.59 27.86 7.63
C THR A 101 -19.11 28.09 6.20
N ASP A 102 -18.08 27.36 5.76
CA ASP A 102 -17.35 27.66 4.53
C ASP A 102 -17.94 26.96 3.30
N ILE A 103 -18.77 25.92 3.50
CA ILE A 103 -19.29 25.08 2.42
C ILE A 103 -20.80 24.92 2.54
N LYS A 104 -21.52 25.27 1.48
CA LYS A 104 -22.97 25.04 1.35
C LYS A 104 -23.23 23.93 0.33
N GLY A 105 -23.99 22.92 0.71
CA GLY A 105 -24.50 21.89 -0.22
C GLY A 105 -23.70 20.60 -0.36
N ALA A 106 -22.62 20.42 0.42
CA ALA A 106 -21.95 19.11 0.56
C ALA A 106 -22.60 18.30 1.70
N ASP A 107 -22.51 16.97 1.63
CA ASP A 107 -22.92 16.05 2.71
C ASP A 107 -21.93 16.12 3.88
N ILE A 108 -21.95 17.24 4.60
CA ILE A 108 -21.09 17.49 5.75
C ILE A 108 -21.59 16.65 6.93
N VAL A 109 -20.66 15.91 7.54
CA VAL A 109 -20.90 15.05 8.70
C VAL A 109 -20.06 15.56 9.87
N GLN A 110 -20.65 15.61 11.06
CA GLN A 110 -19.89 15.82 12.28
C GLN A 110 -19.32 14.49 12.79
N SER A 111 -18.02 14.43 13.01
CA SER A 111 -17.36 13.28 13.64
C SER A 111 -17.71 13.22 15.13
N HIS A 112 -17.62 12.03 15.72
CA HIS A 112 -17.67 11.87 17.18
C HIS A 112 -16.50 12.59 17.88
N CYS A 113 -15.41 12.87 17.16
CA CYS A 113 -14.27 13.68 17.61
C CYS A 113 -14.55 15.20 17.60
N GLY A 114 -15.72 15.65 17.12
CA GLY A 114 -16.17 17.04 17.17
C GLY A 114 -15.89 17.88 15.92
N HIS A 115 -14.97 17.48 15.03
CA HIS A 115 -14.75 18.16 13.74
C HIS A 115 -15.79 17.78 12.69
N PHE A 116 -15.96 18.65 11.69
CA PHE A 116 -16.80 18.39 10.53
C PHE A 116 -15.96 17.93 9.34
N TYR A 117 -16.53 17.05 8.51
CA TYR A 117 -15.86 16.52 7.34
C TYR A 117 -16.86 16.09 6.26
N VAL A 118 -16.38 15.97 5.03
CA VAL A 118 -17.11 15.30 3.93
C VAL A 118 -16.63 13.85 3.84
N PRO A 119 -17.50 12.84 3.85
CA PRO A 119 -17.09 11.44 3.71
C PRO A 119 -16.29 11.19 2.41
N PRO A 120 -15.26 10.33 2.43
CA PRO A 120 -14.43 10.08 1.25
C PRO A 120 -15.24 9.35 0.17
N ALA A 121 -15.16 9.83 -1.07
CA ALA A 121 -15.75 9.13 -2.20
C ALA A 121 -14.89 7.93 -2.61
N VAL A 122 -15.55 6.88 -3.11
CA VAL A 122 -14.90 5.60 -3.46
C VAL A 122 -13.92 5.77 -4.62
N ASP A 123 -14.28 6.58 -5.61
CA ASP A 123 -13.52 6.89 -6.81
C ASP A 123 -12.36 7.86 -6.56
N GLU A 124 -12.31 8.50 -5.40
CA GLU A 124 -11.19 9.34 -4.94
C GLU A 124 -10.12 8.54 -4.19
N VAL A 125 -10.39 7.28 -3.86
CA VAL A 125 -9.42 6.42 -3.18
C VAL A 125 -8.28 6.06 -4.13
N GLN A 126 -7.06 6.40 -3.70
CA GLN A 126 -5.82 6.05 -4.39
C GLN A 126 -5.03 5.01 -3.61
N ALA A 127 -4.13 4.34 -4.32
CA ALA A 127 -3.31 3.26 -3.81
C ALA A 127 -1.86 3.61 -3.98
N PHE A 128 -1.09 3.58 -2.90
CA PHE A 128 0.34 3.83 -2.96
C PHE A 128 1.12 2.59 -2.59
N ARG A 129 2.16 2.33 -3.37
CA ARG A 129 3.27 1.44 -3.05
C ARG A 129 4.40 2.29 -2.48
N ILE A 130 4.90 1.90 -1.32
CA ILE A 130 6.06 2.52 -0.68
C ILE A 130 7.18 1.49 -0.71
N SER A 131 8.31 1.83 -1.33
CA SER A 131 9.45 0.93 -1.41
C SER A 131 10.77 1.58 -0.99
N GLY A 132 11.66 0.76 -0.42
CA GLY A 132 12.96 1.20 0.06
C GLY A 132 12.89 1.90 1.42
N PRO A 133 14.01 2.51 1.86
CA PRO A 133 14.14 3.15 3.17
C PRO A 133 13.44 4.51 3.18
N LYS A 134 12.11 4.48 3.09
CA LYS A 134 11.25 5.66 3.08
C LYS A 134 10.24 5.57 4.21
N PHE A 135 9.85 6.72 4.72
CA PHE A 135 8.64 6.85 5.52
C PHE A 135 7.72 7.90 4.89
N ILE A 136 6.43 7.78 5.16
CA ILE A 136 5.44 8.77 4.75
C ILE A 136 5.01 9.58 5.97
N LYS A 137 4.72 10.85 5.76
CA LYS A 137 4.00 11.72 6.71
C LYS A 137 2.64 12.03 6.11
N LEU A 138 1.57 11.70 6.81
CA LEU A 138 0.19 12.04 6.45
C LEU A 138 -0.16 13.43 6.95
N ASN A 139 -0.84 14.22 6.13
CA ASN A 139 -1.41 15.49 6.55
C ASN A 139 -2.60 15.26 7.51
N HIS A 140 -2.95 16.28 8.29
CA HIS A 140 -4.17 16.26 9.09
C HIS A 140 -5.36 15.91 8.20
N GLY A 141 -6.21 15.02 8.68
CA GLY A 141 -7.42 14.61 7.96
C GLY A 141 -7.19 13.66 6.79
N THR A 142 -5.95 13.31 6.44
CA THR A 142 -5.71 12.36 5.34
C THR A 142 -6.31 11.01 5.69
N TRP A 143 -7.26 10.58 4.88
CA TRP A 143 -7.84 9.26 4.98
C TRP A 143 -6.80 8.23 4.57
N HIS A 144 -6.62 7.19 5.37
CA HIS A 144 -5.70 6.11 5.06
C HIS A 144 -6.19 4.74 5.55
N ALA A 145 -5.77 3.71 4.83
CA ALA A 145 -5.98 2.30 5.14
C ALA A 145 -4.66 1.55 4.95
N GLY A 146 -4.14 1.02 6.06
CA GLY A 146 -2.82 0.40 6.12
C GLY A 146 -2.07 0.82 7.37
N PRO A 147 -0.78 0.45 7.51
CA PRO A 147 0.05 -0.23 6.50
C PRO A 147 -0.47 -1.62 6.08
N LEU A 148 -0.42 -1.91 4.77
CA LEU A 148 -0.75 -3.21 4.18
C LEU A 148 0.51 -3.82 3.54
N PHE A 149 0.71 -5.12 3.65
CA PHE A 149 1.89 -5.81 3.15
C PHE A 149 1.59 -7.29 2.92
N ALA A 150 2.42 -7.97 2.11
CA ALA A 150 2.20 -9.37 1.74
C ALA A 150 2.81 -10.37 2.74
N ASP A 151 3.84 -9.98 3.49
CA ASP A 151 4.50 -10.83 4.47
C ASP A 151 3.59 -11.11 5.68
N ASP A 152 3.83 -12.20 6.42
CA ASP A 152 3.01 -12.59 7.58
C ASP A 152 3.07 -11.57 8.72
N LYS A 153 4.20 -10.85 8.84
CA LYS A 153 4.42 -9.82 9.84
C LYS A 153 5.39 -8.76 9.34
N MET A 154 5.25 -7.53 9.84
CA MET A 154 6.19 -6.45 9.58
C MET A 154 6.16 -5.43 10.72
N ASP A 155 7.34 -4.90 11.06
CA ASP A 155 7.50 -3.86 12.06
C ASP A 155 7.58 -2.49 11.39
N PHE A 156 6.84 -1.53 11.94
CA PHE A 156 6.76 -0.16 11.46
C PHE A 156 7.17 0.84 12.54
N TYR A 157 7.91 1.87 12.15
CA TYR A 157 7.93 3.12 12.89
C TYR A 157 6.56 3.79 12.76
N ASN A 158 5.96 4.17 13.88
CA ASN A 158 4.75 4.99 13.93
C ASN A 158 4.95 6.21 14.85
N LEU A 159 4.76 7.40 14.31
CA LEU A 159 4.77 8.67 15.05
C LEU A 159 3.38 9.32 14.95
N GLU A 160 2.72 9.48 16.09
CA GLU A 160 1.37 10.04 16.23
C GLU A 160 1.22 10.67 17.63
N LEU A 161 0.01 11.01 18.07
CA LEU A 161 -0.24 11.34 19.48
C LEU A 161 -0.56 10.07 20.28
N ASN A 162 -0.26 10.08 21.57
CA ASN A 162 -0.43 8.93 22.46
C ASN A 162 -1.86 8.38 22.53
N ASN A 163 -2.87 9.21 22.26
CA ASN A 163 -4.28 8.88 22.34
C ASN A 163 -5.01 8.97 20.98
N THR A 164 -4.29 9.09 19.85
CA THR A 164 -4.87 9.22 18.50
C THR A 164 -5.94 8.15 18.23
N ASN A 165 -5.64 6.89 18.56
CA ASN A 165 -6.55 5.76 18.36
C ASN A 165 -7.76 5.73 19.32
N ALA A 166 -7.78 6.57 20.36
CA ALA A 166 -8.89 6.63 21.31
C ALA A 166 -9.80 7.84 21.06
N VAL A 167 -9.22 9.01 20.79
CA VAL A 167 -9.98 10.29 20.75
C VAL A 167 -9.97 10.99 19.41
N ASP A 168 -9.12 10.57 18.46
CA ASP A 168 -8.92 11.24 17.18
C ASP A 168 -8.95 10.25 16.01
N HIS A 169 -9.94 9.36 15.97
CA HIS A 169 -10.08 8.37 14.89
C HIS A 169 -11.48 8.46 14.27
N THR A 170 -11.57 8.96 13.05
CA THR A 170 -12.82 8.96 12.27
C THR A 170 -12.70 7.91 11.19
N THR A 171 -13.60 6.92 11.18
CA THR A 171 -13.55 5.80 10.23
C THR A 171 -14.76 5.82 9.32
N HIS A 172 -14.50 5.72 8.01
CA HIS A 172 -15.51 5.48 6.99
C HIS A 172 -15.49 4.00 6.60
N ASP A 173 -16.67 3.38 6.59
CA ASP A 173 -16.87 1.98 6.23
C ASP A 173 -17.59 1.92 4.88
N PHE A 174 -16.84 1.63 3.81
CA PHE A 174 -17.36 1.60 2.44
C PHE A 174 -18.45 0.55 2.26
N ILE A 175 -18.49 -0.49 3.10
CA ILE A 175 -19.57 -1.49 3.04
C ILE A 175 -20.87 -0.89 3.54
N LYS A 176 -20.82 -0.36 4.75
CA LYS A 176 -22.02 0.15 5.42
C LYS A 176 -22.55 1.41 4.76
N LYS A 177 -21.66 2.26 4.23
CA LYS A 177 -22.00 3.59 3.74
C LYS A 177 -22.18 3.68 2.23
N ASN A 178 -21.55 2.79 1.46
CA ASN A 178 -21.60 2.83 -0.01
C ASN A 178 -22.12 1.52 -0.63
N GLY A 179 -22.47 0.52 0.18
CA GLY A 179 -22.92 -0.79 -0.32
C GLY A 179 -21.81 -1.60 -1.01
N LEU A 180 -20.54 -1.23 -0.82
CA LEU A 180 -19.39 -1.98 -1.31
C LEU A 180 -19.10 -3.16 -0.38
N THR A 181 -18.16 -4.05 -0.69
CA THR A 181 -17.87 -5.18 0.22
C THR A 181 -16.38 -5.49 0.36
N ASP A 182 -15.53 -5.05 -0.58
CA ASP A 182 -14.07 -5.02 -0.43
C ASP A 182 -13.43 -4.07 -1.45
N THR A 183 -12.39 -3.32 -1.06
CA THR A 183 -11.43 -2.76 -2.03
C THR A 183 -10.18 -3.64 -1.98
N ALA A 184 -9.75 -4.18 -3.12
CA ALA A 184 -8.63 -5.12 -3.18
C ALA A 184 -7.57 -4.62 -4.17
N PHE A 185 -6.30 -4.60 -3.73
CA PHE A 185 -5.16 -4.36 -4.61
C PHE A 185 -4.79 -5.65 -5.34
N TRP A 186 -4.74 -5.64 -6.68
CA TRP A 186 -4.28 -6.79 -7.49
C TRP A 186 -3.62 -6.36 -8.83
N PRO A 187 -2.57 -7.05 -9.34
CA PRO A 187 -1.55 -7.86 -8.67
C PRO A 187 -0.13 -7.28 -8.78
N LEU A 188 0.74 -7.79 -7.89
CA LEU A 188 2.16 -7.99 -8.14
C LEU A 188 2.33 -8.89 -9.37
N LEU A 189 3.04 -8.43 -10.40
CA LEU A 189 3.46 -9.28 -11.50
C LEU A 189 4.36 -10.39 -10.96
N VAL A 190 3.85 -11.62 -10.95
CA VAL A 190 4.66 -12.83 -10.97
C VAL A 190 5.42 -12.82 -12.28
N LEU A 191 6.75 -12.84 -12.23
CA LEU A 191 7.59 -13.18 -13.36
C LEU A 191 7.44 -14.69 -13.60
N LEU A 192 6.40 -15.10 -14.30
CA LEU A 192 6.32 -16.39 -15.00
C LEU A 192 6.11 -16.07 -16.47
N THR A 193 7.20 -16.12 -17.23
CA THR A 193 7.14 -16.22 -18.69
C THR A 193 6.34 -17.47 -19.04
N THR A 194 5.08 -17.31 -19.43
CA THR A 194 4.39 -18.35 -20.21
C THR A 194 5.00 -18.28 -21.61
N VAL A 195 5.96 -19.16 -21.88
CA VAL A 195 6.30 -19.51 -23.26
C VAL A 195 5.15 -20.37 -23.74
N ASN A 196 4.25 -19.76 -24.52
CA ASN A 196 3.25 -20.47 -25.27
C ASN A 196 3.98 -21.14 -26.44
N SER A 197 4.11 -22.46 -26.42
CA SER A 197 4.43 -23.27 -27.60
C SER A 197 3.84 -24.65 -27.39
N SER A 198 2.72 -24.85 -28.05
CA SER A 198 2.06 -26.12 -28.30
C SER A 198 3.08 -27.20 -28.67
N ILE A 199 3.30 -28.17 -27.77
CA ILE A 199 3.85 -29.47 -28.14
C ILE A 199 2.95 -30.52 -27.49
N ILE A 200 2.15 -31.12 -28.35
CA ILE A 200 1.46 -32.38 -28.13
C ILE A 200 2.54 -33.42 -27.81
N TYR A 201 2.49 -34.03 -26.62
CA TYR A 201 3.23 -35.27 -26.39
C TYR A 201 2.42 -36.42 -26.98
N PRO A 202 2.88 -37.12 -28.03
CA PRO A 202 2.35 -38.43 -28.30
C PRO A 202 2.85 -39.38 -27.21
N THR A 203 1.97 -40.26 -26.74
CA THR A 203 2.29 -41.44 -25.94
C THR A 203 3.42 -42.22 -26.62
N LEU A 204 4.59 -42.29 -25.98
CA LEU A 204 5.67 -43.16 -26.40
C LEU A 204 5.39 -44.56 -25.86
N ASP A 205 4.92 -45.42 -26.75
CA ASP A 205 4.99 -46.87 -26.57
C ASP A 205 6.45 -47.30 -26.77
N ASN A 206 6.90 -48.24 -25.93
CA ASN A 206 8.26 -48.75 -25.91
C ASN A 206 8.56 -49.51 -27.21
N ASN A 207 9.46 -49.00 -28.05
CA ASN A 207 10.54 -49.79 -28.66
C ASN A 207 11.46 -48.94 -29.54
N THR A 208 12.76 -49.27 -29.47
CA THR A 208 13.87 -48.89 -30.39
C THR A 208 14.35 -47.44 -30.43
N MET A 209 15.51 -47.16 -29.81
CA MET A 209 16.82 -46.95 -30.48
C MET A 209 17.88 -46.31 -29.55
N PRO A 210 19.19 -46.51 -29.82
CA PRO A 210 20.30 -46.07 -28.96
C PRO A 210 20.87 -44.69 -29.33
N GLY A 211 21.43 -44.00 -28.33
CA GLY A 211 22.56 -43.07 -28.40
C GLY A 211 22.55 -41.91 -29.42
N GLY A 212 22.39 -40.66 -28.95
CA GLY A 212 22.65 -39.46 -29.75
C GLY A 212 22.96 -38.21 -28.91
N LEU A 213 24.15 -37.64 -29.12
CA LEU A 213 24.70 -36.42 -28.49
C LEU A 213 23.82 -35.17 -28.69
N LEU A 214 23.73 -34.33 -27.64
CA LEU A 214 23.17 -32.97 -27.71
C LEU A 214 24.00 -32.07 -28.66
N ASN A 215 23.30 -31.30 -29.50
CA ASN A 215 23.87 -30.46 -30.55
C ASN A 215 24.36 -29.09 -30.02
N ARG A 216 25.20 -28.41 -30.83
CA ARG A 216 26.02 -27.24 -30.47
C ARG A 216 25.21 -26.04 -29.92
N THR A 217 23.94 -25.94 -30.29
CA THR A 217 23.00 -24.90 -29.82
C THR A 217 22.58 -25.13 -28.36
N GLN A 218 22.42 -26.39 -27.94
CA GLN A 218 22.06 -26.74 -26.57
C GLN A 218 23.24 -26.54 -25.59
N ARG A 219 24.49 -26.72 -26.05
CA ARG A 219 25.69 -26.42 -25.22
C ARG A 219 25.90 -24.93 -24.98
N ASN A 220 25.56 -24.08 -25.96
CA ASN A 220 25.74 -22.63 -25.84
C ASN A 220 24.72 -21.98 -24.88
N ILE A 221 23.54 -22.58 -24.71
CA ILE A 221 22.53 -22.13 -23.74
C ILE A 221 22.96 -22.53 -22.31
N ALA A 222 23.44 -23.76 -22.12
CA ALA A 222 23.95 -24.23 -20.82
C ALA A 222 25.18 -23.44 -20.33
N ALA A 223 26.09 -23.03 -21.23
CA ALA A 223 27.29 -22.28 -20.85
C ALA A 223 27.02 -20.81 -20.44
N ARG A 224 25.95 -20.20 -20.94
CA ARG A 224 25.58 -18.81 -20.59
C ARG A 224 24.86 -18.71 -19.25
N THR A 225 24.18 -19.77 -18.80
CA THR A 225 23.47 -19.79 -17.51
C THR A 225 24.43 -19.95 -16.33
N VAL A 226 25.61 -20.55 -16.52
CA VAL A 226 26.60 -20.76 -15.44
C VAL A 226 27.48 -19.52 -15.18
N PHE A 227 27.67 -18.64 -16.18
CA PHE A 227 28.54 -17.46 -16.03
C PHE A 227 27.87 -16.28 -15.29
N ALA A 228 26.54 -16.17 -15.33
CA ALA A 228 25.80 -15.11 -14.65
C ALA A 228 25.64 -15.34 -13.13
N ALA A 229 25.72 -16.59 -12.66
CA ALA A 229 25.57 -16.94 -11.25
C ALA A 229 26.83 -16.70 -10.38
N LYS A 230 27.97 -16.37 -10.99
CA LYS A 230 29.25 -16.17 -10.29
C LYS A 230 29.66 -14.70 -10.07
N LEU A 231 28.83 -13.75 -10.51
CA LEU A 231 29.08 -12.30 -10.40
C LEU A 231 28.13 -11.58 -9.43
N TRP A 232 27.34 -12.32 -8.64
CA TRP A 232 26.40 -11.76 -7.66
C TRP A 232 26.62 -12.26 -6.21
N PHE A 233 27.66 -13.07 -5.99
CA PHE A 233 28.11 -13.48 -4.65
C PHE A 233 29.62 -13.29 -4.52
N GLY A 234 30.07 -12.06 -4.73
CA GLY A 234 31.41 -11.54 -4.44
C GLY A 234 31.31 -10.08 -4.04
#